data_AF-A0A963ZD87-F1
#
_entry.id   AF-A0A963ZD87-F1
#
_cell.length_a   1.000
_cell.length_b   1.000
_cell.length_c   1.000
_cell.angle_alpha   90.00
_cell.angle_beta   90.00
_cell.angle_gamma   90.00
#
_symmetry.space_group_name_H-M   'P 1'
#
loop_
_entity.id
_entity.type
_entity.pdbx_description
1 polymer ?
#
loop_
_entity_poly.entity_id
_entity_poly.type
_entity_poly.pdbx_seq_one_letter_code
_entity_poly.pdbx_strand_id
1 'polypeptide(L)'
;MGVPIEFYSIIVPKKVLIEKYPGGVEQHKSNCPNTSYLDDEYLTRVGFMDYSAVANYCDNLIVKGLQWDDVNRRSDDFVVIQNPFGMSWRVEWVTINEENQAVYTPV
;
A
#
# COMPACT_ATOMS: atom_id res chain seq x y z
N MET A 1 10.47 10.95 6.29
CA MET A 1 9.11 11.49 6.16
C MET A 1 8.20 10.30 5.89
N GLY A 2 6.95 10.30 6.40
CA GLY A 2 6.03 9.17 6.27
C GLY A 2 4.70 9.58 5.66
N VAL A 3 3.87 8.60 5.31
CA VAL A 3 2.51 8.83 4.77
C VAL A 3 1.44 8.55 5.84
N PRO A 4 0.47 9.45 6.06
CA PRO A 4 -0.54 9.29 7.11
C PRO A 4 -1.48 8.10 6.82
N ILE A 5 -1.96 7.43 7.87
CA ILE A 5 -2.90 6.30 7.75
C ILE A 5 -4.34 6.79 7.96
N GLU A 6 -5.25 6.45 7.03
CA GLU A 6 -6.69 6.70 7.15
C GLU A 6 -7.41 5.53 7.85
N PHE A 7 -8.71 5.31 7.63
CA PHE A 7 -9.42 4.17 8.20
C PHE A 7 -8.87 2.85 7.65
N TYR A 8 -8.74 2.76 6.32
CA TYR A 8 -7.92 1.77 5.63
C TYR A 8 -6.92 2.48 4.71
N SER A 9 -5.66 2.07 4.76
CA SER A 9 -4.61 2.53 3.84
C SER A 9 -3.94 1.33 3.17
N ILE A 10 -3.83 1.36 1.85
CA ILE A 10 -2.97 0.43 1.11
C ILE A 10 -1.65 1.13 0.84
N ILE A 11 -0.56 0.55 1.33
CA ILE A 11 0.80 1.05 1.18
C ILE A 11 1.55 0.20 0.17
N VAL A 12 2.24 0.86 -0.77
CA VAL A 12 3.08 0.18 -1.77
C VAL A 12 4.45 0.88 -1.82
N PRO A 13 5.57 0.14 -1.76
CA PRO A 13 6.89 0.74 -2.00
C PRO A 13 7.02 1.22 -3.45
N LYS A 14 7.54 2.43 -3.65
CA LYS A 14 7.80 2.96 -5.00
C LYS A 14 8.74 2.07 -5.80
N LYS A 15 9.73 1.43 -5.16
CA LYS A 15 10.62 0.47 -5.82
C LYS A 15 9.86 -0.70 -6.47
N VAL A 16 8.84 -1.22 -5.78
CA VAL A 16 7.99 -2.30 -6.27
C VAL A 16 7.16 -1.83 -7.46
N LEU A 17 6.61 -0.62 -7.39
CA LEU A 17 5.86 -0.04 -8.51
C LEU A 17 6.74 0.14 -9.74
N ILE A 18 7.97 0.64 -9.58
CA ILE A 18 8.93 0.83 -10.69
C ILE A 18 9.29 -0.51 -11.33
N GLU A 19 9.48 -1.56 -10.54
CA GLU A 19 9.89 -2.87 -11.01
C GLU A 19 8.75 -3.68 -11.64
N LYS A 20 7.57 -3.66 -11.02
CA LYS A 20 6.48 -4.62 -11.31
C LYS A 20 5.22 -3.99 -11.91
N TYR A 21 4.91 -2.73 -11.61
CA TYR A 21 3.65 -2.10 -12.02
C TYR A 21 3.79 -1.47 -13.42
N PRO A 22 2.97 -1.85 -14.43
CA PRO A 22 3.04 -1.25 -15.76
C PRO A 22 2.85 0.27 -15.72
N GLY A 23 3.85 1.01 -16.21
CA GLY A 23 3.87 2.47 -16.17
C GLY A 23 4.35 3.08 -14.85
N GLY A 24 4.79 2.24 -13.90
CA GLY A 24 5.45 2.66 -12.66
C GLY A 24 4.57 3.48 -11.72
N VAL A 25 5.22 4.33 -10.91
CA VAL A 25 4.57 5.16 -9.88
C VAL A 25 3.54 6.12 -10.48
N GLU A 26 3.86 6.77 -11.59
CA GLU A 26 2.94 7.76 -12.21
C GLU A 26 1.65 7.11 -12.72
N GLN A 27 1.75 5.93 -13.34
CA GLN A 27 0.55 5.21 -13.78
C GLN A 27 -0.25 4.70 -12.58
N HIS A 28 0.41 4.23 -11.51
CA HIS A 28 -0.26 3.83 -10.28
C HIS A 28 -1.02 5.01 -9.64
N LYS A 29 -0.41 6.20 -9.59
CA LYS A 29 -1.07 7.44 -9.16
C LYS A 29 -2.27 7.80 -10.04
N SER A 30 -2.11 7.74 -11.36
CA SER A 30 -3.21 8.00 -12.31
C SER A 30 -4.34 6.96 -12.21
N ASN A 31 -4.04 5.73 -11.79
CA ASN A 31 -5.00 4.65 -11.58
C ASN A 31 -5.60 4.65 -10.18
N CYS A 32 -5.28 5.65 -9.34
CA CYS A 32 -5.86 5.76 -8.01
C CYS A 32 -7.40 5.86 -8.13
N PRO A 33 -8.17 5.00 -7.44
CA PRO A 33 -9.61 4.87 -7.61
C PRO A 33 -10.39 6.05 -7.01
N ASN A 34 -9.69 6.95 -6.30
CA ASN A 34 -10.25 8.09 -5.61
C ASN A 34 -9.18 9.21 -5.51
N THR A 35 -9.46 10.28 -4.76
CA THR A 35 -8.56 11.43 -4.61
C THR A 35 -7.63 11.32 -3.40
N SER A 36 -7.39 10.11 -2.88
CA SER A 36 -6.66 9.91 -1.63
C SER A 36 -5.16 9.63 -1.83
N TYR A 37 -4.67 9.50 -3.07
CA TYR A 37 -3.26 9.21 -3.30
C TYR A 37 -2.34 10.20 -2.56
N LEU A 38 -1.44 9.66 -1.77
CA LEU A 38 -0.32 10.38 -1.15
C LEU A 38 0.96 9.57 -1.34
N ASP A 39 2.10 10.24 -1.31
CA ASP A 39 3.39 9.60 -1.38
C ASP A 39 4.47 10.41 -0.65
N ASP A 40 5.53 9.71 -0.26
CA ASP A 40 6.78 10.30 0.18
C ASP A 40 7.93 9.85 -0.74
N GLU A 41 9.18 9.90 -0.29
CA GLU A 41 10.33 9.47 -1.09
C GLU A 41 10.30 7.97 -1.46
N TYR A 42 9.72 7.11 -0.61
CA TYR A 42 9.83 5.65 -0.70
C TYR A 42 8.49 4.93 -0.83
N LEU A 43 7.41 5.48 -0.29
CA LEU A 43 6.10 4.86 -0.18
C LEU A 43 5.04 5.64 -0.95
N THR A 44 4.06 4.91 -1.48
CA THR A 44 2.76 5.44 -1.88
C THR A 44 1.68 4.95 -0.93
N ARG A 45 0.57 5.68 -0.87
CA ARG A 45 -0.57 5.38 -0.01
C ARG A 45 -1.87 5.76 -0.68
N VAL A 46 -2.81 4.82 -0.70
CA VAL A 46 -4.21 5.05 -1.10
C VAL A 46 -5.13 4.69 0.05
N GLY A 47 -6.05 5.60 0.38
CA GLY A 47 -6.99 5.51 1.48
C GLY A 47 -8.39 5.07 1.08
N PHE A 48 -9.07 4.39 2.00
CA PHE A 48 -10.41 3.87 1.83
C PHE A 48 -11.20 3.94 3.15
N MET A 49 -12.52 4.09 3.02
CA MET A 49 -13.45 4.11 4.16
C MET A 49 -14.19 2.79 4.35
N ASP A 50 -14.15 1.89 3.36
CA ASP A 50 -14.82 0.60 3.40
C ASP A 50 -13.91 -0.52 2.88
N TYR A 51 -14.10 -1.71 3.45
CA TYR A 51 -13.28 -2.88 3.13
C TYR A 51 -13.54 -3.42 1.71
N SER A 52 -14.72 -3.18 1.12
CA SER A 52 -15.02 -3.69 -0.23
C SER A 52 -14.16 -2.97 -1.29
N ALA A 53 -13.97 -1.66 -1.13
CA ALA A 53 -13.07 -0.88 -1.99
C ALA A 53 -11.60 -1.27 -1.79
N VAL A 54 -11.18 -1.60 -0.56
CA VAL A 54 -9.85 -2.14 -0.26
C VAL A 54 -9.62 -3.43 -1.03
N ALA A 55 -10.53 -4.40 -0.92
CA ALA A 55 -10.42 -5.70 -1.60
C ALA A 55 -10.33 -5.53 -3.12
N ASN A 56 -11.22 -4.73 -3.71
CA ASN A 56 -11.21 -4.44 -5.15
C ASN A 56 -9.89 -3.79 -5.61
N TYR A 57 -9.31 -2.91 -4.79
CA TYR A 57 -8.04 -2.28 -5.12
C TYR A 57 -6.87 -3.25 -4.99
N CYS A 58 -6.85 -4.12 -3.98
CA CYS A 58 -5.86 -5.20 -3.88
C CYS A 58 -5.89 -6.10 -5.12
N ASP A 59 -7.08 -6.52 -5.56
CA ASP A 59 -7.23 -7.33 -6.78
C ASP A 59 -6.70 -6.58 -8.01
N ASN A 60 -6.94 -5.27 -8.11
CA ASN A 60 -6.38 -4.44 -9.18
C ASN A 60 -4.84 -4.42 -9.16
N LEU A 61 -4.24 -4.25 -7.98
CA LEU A 61 -2.77 -4.29 -7.82
C LEU A 61 -2.21 -5.64 -8.27
N ILE A 62 -2.87 -6.74 -7.93
CA ILE A 62 -2.46 -8.09 -8.32
C ILE A 62 -2.54 -8.28 -9.84
N VAL A 63 -3.66 -7.88 -10.45
CA VAL A 63 -3.83 -7.89 -11.92
C VAL A 63 -2.79 -7.02 -12.62
N LYS A 64 -2.29 -5.97 -11.96
CA LYS A 64 -1.22 -5.09 -12.45
C LYS A 64 0.19 -5.58 -12.11
N GLY A 65 0.34 -6.80 -11.62
CA GLY A 65 1.64 -7.46 -11.49
C GLY A 65 2.23 -7.52 -10.08
N LEU A 66 1.56 -6.97 -9.06
CA LEU A 66 1.99 -7.15 -7.67
C LEU A 66 1.65 -8.57 -7.20
N GLN A 67 2.50 -9.13 -6.37
CA GLN A 67 2.36 -10.51 -5.91
C GLN A 67 1.41 -10.62 -4.74
N TRP A 68 0.67 -11.71 -4.70
CA TRP A 68 -0.15 -12.13 -3.59
C TRP A 68 0.02 -13.63 -3.37
N ASP A 69 0.27 -14.02 -2.13
CA ASP A 69 0.36 -15.41 -1.70
C ASP A 69 -0.98 -15.83 -1.10
N ASP A 70 -1.75 -16.60 -1.87
CA ASP A 70 -3.06 -17.10 -1.44
C ASP A 70 -3.00 -18.10 -0.28
N VAL A 71 -1.90 -18.85 -0.16
CA VAL A 71 -1.73 -19.87 0.87
C VAL A 71 -1.45 -19.21 2.21
N ASN A 72 -0.53 -18.25 2.23
CA ASN A 72 -0.13 -17.55 3.46
C ASN A 72 -0.94 -16.27 3.71
N ARG A 73 -1.83 -15.90 2.78
CA ARG A 73 -2.71 -14.72 2.86
C ARG A 73 -1.93 -13.42 3.08
N ARG A 74 -0.84 -13.21 2.35
CA ARG A 74 0.06 -12.05 2.47
C ARG A 74 0.65 -11.61 1.14
N SER A 75 1.25 -10.43 1.14
CA SER A 75 2.09 -9.91 0.06
C SER A 75 3.35 -9.27 0.65
N ASP A 76 4.47 -9.39 -0.07
CA ASP A 76 5.68 -8.60 0.21
C ASP A 76 5.73 -7.32 -0.64
N ASP A 77 4.82 -7.16 -1.59
CA ASP A 77 4.76 -6.04 -2.54
C ASP A 77 3.90 -4.89 -2.03
N PHE A 78 2.92 -5.15 -1.17
CA PHE A 78 2.06 -4.14 -0.57
C PHE A 78 1.57 -4.59 0.81
N VAL A 79 1.00 -3.67 1.59
CA VAL A 79 0.32 -3.98 2.85
C VAL A 79 -0.95 -3.14 3.03
N VAL A 80 -1.98 -3.75 3.61
CA VAL A 80 -3.18 -3.04 4.08
C VAL A 80 -3.00 -2.70 5.56
N ILE A 81 -3.06 -1.43 5.90
CA ILE A 81 -3.05 -0.93 7.28
C ILE A 81 -4.44 -0.42 7.65
N GLN A 82 -4.97 -0.88 8.78
CA GLN A 82 -6.28 -0.50 9.29
C GLN A 82 -6.10 0.29 10.58
N ASN A 83 -6.66 1.48 10.69
CA ASN A 83 -6.59 2.25 11.93
C ASN A 83 -7.81 1.92 12.81
N PRO A 84 -7.66 1.52 14.09
CA PRO A 84 -6.43 1.42 14.89
C PRO A 84 -5.79 0.01 14.98
N PHE A 85 -6.25 -0.96 14.18
CA PHE A 85 -5.84 -2.37 14.30
C PHE A 85 -4.42 -2.68 13.82
N GLY A 86 -3.80 -1.82 13.02
CA GLY A 86 -2.45 -1.98 12.48
C GLY A 86 -2.41 -2.70 11.13
N MET A 87 -1.28 -3.34 10.84
CA MET A 87 -1.03 -4.03 9.57
C MET A 87 -1.82 -5.34 9.48
N SER A 88 -2.48 -5.58 8.35
CA SER A 88 -3.26 -6.80 8.10
C SER A 88 -2.38 -8.04 7.95
N TRP A 89 -1.12 -7.86 7.55
CA TRP A 89 -0.07 -8.89 7.58
C TRP A 89 1.29 -8.21 7.82
N ARG A 90 2.26 -9.00 8.30
CA ARG A 90 3.60 -8.50 8.56
C ARG A 90 4.40 -8.37 7.27
N VAL A 91 5.06 -7.22 7.11
CA VAL A 91 6.09 -6.94 6.12
C VAL A 91 7.29 -6.30 6.83
N GLU A 92 8.50 -6.51 6.34
CA GLU A 92 9.72 -6.00 7.02
C GLU A 92 10.09 -4.57 6.60
N TRP A 93 9.47 -4.03 5.55
CA TRP A 93 9.87 -2.76 4.92
C TRP A 93 9.06 -1.53 5.35
N VAL A 94 8.05 -1.68 6.23
CA VAL A 94 7.29 -0.54 6.76
C VAL A 94 6.99 -0.71 8.24
N THR A 95 7.05 0.40 8.96
CA THR A 95 6.63 0.51 10.36
C THR A 95 5.64 1.67 10.51
N ILE A 96 4.87 1.66 11.60
CA ILE A 96 3.97 2.76 11.95
C ILE A 96 4.61 3.55 13.08
N ASN A 97 4.81 4.85 12.90
CA ASN A 97 5.39 5.73 13.92
C ASN A 97 4.34 6.21 14.94
N GLU A 98 4.80 6.94 15.97
CA GLU A 98 3.93 7.50 17.03
C GLU A 98 2.89 8.52 16.49
N GLU A 99 3.13 9.10 15.31
CA GLU A 99 2.22 10.03 14.63
C GLU A 99 1.19 9.31 13.73
N ASN A 100 1.09 7.98 13.81
CA ASN A 100 0.21 7.16 12.97
C ASN A 100 0.46 7.33 11.46
N GLN A 101 1.74 7.40 11.09
CA GLN A 101 2.20 7.41 9.70
C GLN A 101 2.96 6.13 9.39
N ALA A 102 2.80 5.63 8.16
CA ALA A 102 3.63 4.57 7.62
C ALA A 102 5.00 5.14 7.20
N VAL A 103 6.07 4.53 7.69
CA VAL A 103 7.46 4.94 7.45
C VAL A 103 8.25 3.76 6.87
N TYR A 104 8.94 4.00 5.76
CA TYR A 104 9.78 2.99 5.12
C TYR A 104 10.95 2.61 6.01
N THR A 105 11.20 1.30 6.12
CA THR A 105 12.33 0.72 6.85
C THR A 105 13.26 0.07 5.83
N PRO A 106 14.54 0.49 5.74
CA PRO A 106 15.50 -0.18 4.87
C PRO A 106 15.69 -1.63 5.34
N VAL A 107 15.54 -2.56 4.41
CA VAL A 107 15.78 -4.00 4.60
C VAL A 107 17.13 -4.37 4.03
#